data_AF-A0A6I6JB67-F1
#
_entry.id   AF-A0A6I6JB67-F1
#
_cell.length_a   1.000
_cell.length_b   1.000
_cell.length_c   1.000
_cell.angle_alpha   90.00
_cell.angle_beta   90.00
_cell.angle_gamma   90.00
#
_symmetry.space_group_name_H-M   'P 1'
#
loop_
_entity.id
_entity.type
_entity.pdbx_description
1 polymer ?
#
loop_
_entity_poly.entity_id
_entity_poly.type
_entity_poly.pdbx_seq_one_letter_code
_entity_poly.pdbx_strand_id
1 'polypeptide(L)' 'MNIDWSLLFSAIGLALVFEGVPYFLFAERMPLMLVKLAEQPPKFLRFIGLAAIILGLLVISFGQSLAL' A
#
# COMPACT_ATOMS: atom_id res chain seq x y z
N MET A 1 17.04 16.42 12.93
CA MET A 1 16.15 16.21 11.78
C MET A 1 14.82 16.86 12.10
N ASN A 2 14.37 17.84 11.30
CA ASN A 2 13.02 18.39 11.42
C ASN A 2 12.10 17.48 10.63
N ILE A 3 11.14 16.82 11.30
CA ILE A 3 10.19 15.92 10.63
C ILE A 3 9.07 16.79 10.07
N ASP A 4 8.80 16.65 8.77
CA ASP A 4 7.62 17.25 8.16
C ASP A 4 6.38 16.43 8.52
N TRP A 5 5.69 16.88 9.57
CA TRP A 5 4.46 16.24 10.05
C TRP A 5 3.32 16.29 9.02
N SER A 6 3.27 17.34 8.19
CA SER A 6 2.22 17.48 7.16
C SER A 6 2.37 16.39 6.10
N LEU A 7 3.60 16.16 5.65
CA LEU A 7 3.93 15.08 4.72
C LEU A 7 3.56 13.71 5.30
N LEU A 8 3.93 13.47 6.56
CA LEU A 8 3.68 12.20 7.24
C LEU A 8 2.17 11.91 7.36
N PHE A 9 1.38 12.87 7.84
CA PHE A 9 -0.08 12.68 7.95
C PHE A 9 -0.76 12.54 6.60
N SER A 10 -0.29 13.26 5.57
CA SER A 10 -0.82 13.14 4.21
C SER A 10 -0.55 11.75 3.63
N ALA A 11 0.66 11.21 3.83
CA ALA A 11 1.02 9.86 3.38
C ALA A 11 0.17 8.79 4.07
N ILE A 12 -0.03 8.90 5.39
CA ILE A 12 -0.89 7.98 6.15
C ILE A 12 -2.35 8.09 5.67
N GLY A 13 -2.86 9.32 5.51
CA GLY A 13 -4.22 9.55 5.03
C GLY A 13 -4.46 8.94 3.65
N LEU A 14 -3.54 9.15 2.72
CA LEU A 14 -3.61 8.53 1.39
C LEU A 14 -3.55 7.00 1.46
N ALA A 15 -2.68 6.43 2.29
CA ALA A 15 -2.60 4.98 2.48
C ALA A 15 -3.95 4.40 2.97
N LEU A 16 -4.60 5.05 3.93
CA LEU A 16 -5.93 4.64 4.41
C LEU A 16 -7.02 4.78 3.34
N VAL A 17 -6.99 5.85 2.54
CA VAL A 17 -7.95 6.03 1.42
C VAL A 17 -7.77 4.91 0.39
N PHE A 18 -6.53 4.65 -0.04
CA PHE A 18 -6.26 3.60 -1.02
C PHE A 18 -6.58 2.20 -0.50
N GLU A 19 -6.34 1.92 0.78
CA GLU A 19 -6.71 0.66 1.40
C GLU A 19 -8.24 0.54 1.54
N GLY A 20 -8.94 1.61 1.90
CA GLY A 20 -10.40 1.62 2.09
C GLY A 20 -11.21 1.45 0.80
N VAL A 21 -10.69 1.91 -0.35
CA VAL A 21 -11.38 1.81 -1.65
C VAL A 21 -11.73 0.37 -2.01
N PRO A 22 -10.80 -0.61 -1.98
CA PRO A 22 -11.12 -2.02 -2.19
C PRO A 22 -12.19 -2.57 -1.23
N TYR A 23 -12.12 -2.23 0.06
CA TYR A 23 -13.13 -2.67 1.03
C TYR A 23 -14.51 -2.09 0.74
N PHE A 24 -14.59 -0.85 0.24
CA PHE A 24 -15.85 -0.20 -0.07
C PHE A 24 -16.44 -0.67 -1.41
N LEU A 25 -15.66 -0.66 -2.49
CA LEU A 25 -16.14 -0.97 -3.84
C LEU A 25 -16.29 -2.47 -4.11
N PHE A 26 -15.54 -3.32 -3.39
CA PHE A 26 -15.52 -4.77 -3.61
C PHE A 26 -15.85 -5.56 -2.33
N ALA A 27 -16.68 -4.99 -1.46
CA ALA A 27 -17.05 -5.55 -0.16
C ALA A 27 -17.48 -7.02 -0.23
N GLU A 28 -18.18 -7.44 -1.28
CA GLU A 28 -18.64 -8.82 -1.45
C GLU A 28 -17.52 -9.81 -1.79
N ARG A 29 -16.42 -9.33 -2.40
CA ARG A 29 -15.28 -10.17 -2.83
C ARG A 29 -14.15 -10.20 -1.81
N MET A 30 -14.03 -9.17 -0.98
CA MET A 30 -12.94 -9.04 0.00
C MET A 30 -12.84 -10.22 0.97
N PRO A 31 -13.92 -10.77 1.55
CA PRO A 31 -13.81 -11.92 2.45
C PRO A 31 -13.15 -13.13 1.79
N LEU A 32 -13.53 -13.45 0.55
CA LEU A 32 -12.93 -14.56 -0.20
C LEU A 32 -11.45 -14.30 -0.53
N MET A 33 -11.10 -13.05 -0.88
CA MET A 33 -9.72 -12.66 -1.14
C MET A 33 -8.85 -12.83 0.12
N LEU A 34 -9.33 -12.39 1.27
CA LEU A 34 -8.62 -12.47 2.55
C LEU A 34 -8.40 -13.93 2.98
N VAL A 35 -9.40 -14.80 2.81
CA VAL A 35 -9.25 -16.24 3.07
C VAL A 35 -8.17 -16.84 2.17
N LYS A 36 -8.22 -16.56 0.86
CA LYS A 36 -7.21 -17.04 -0.08
C LYS A 36 -5.80 -16.56 0.25
N LEU A 37 -5.66 -15.33 0.76
CA LEU A 37 -4.38 -14.79 1.22
C LEU A 37 -3.90 -15.49 2.51
N ALA A 38 -4.80 -15.78 3.44
CA ALA A 38 -4.48 -16.45 4.70
C ALA A 38 -3.98 -17.90 4.50
N GLU A 39 -4.45 -18.56 3.43
CA GLU A 39 -4.01 -19.91 3.05
C GLU A 39 -2.64 -19.93 2.35
N GLN A 40 -2.09 -18.79 1.93
CA GLN A 40 -0.79 -18.76 1.24
C GLN A 40 0.38 -19.02 2.20
N PRO A 41 1.44 -19.70 1.75
CA PRO A 41 2.63 -19.89 2.57
C PRO A 41 3.32 -18.54 2.83
N PRO A 42 3.98 -18.35 3.99
CA PRO A 42 4.62 -17.08 4.36
C PRO A 42 5.61 -16.54 3.31
N LYS A 43 6.27 -17.42 2.56
CA LYS A 43 7.20 -17.03 1.48
C LYS A 43 6.49 -16.22 0.39
N PHE A 44 5.26 -16.59 0.03
CA PHE A 44 4.49 -15.90 -1.01
C PHE A 44 4.03 -14.53 -0.53
N LEU A 45 3.52 -14.43 0.71
CA LEU A 45 3.14 -13.15 1.32
C LEU A 45 4.33 -12.18 1.41
N ARG A 46 5.51 -12.68 1.78
CA ARG A 46 6.76 -11.88 1.78
C ARG A 46 7.13 -11.37 0.39
N PHE A 47 6.95 -12.18 -0.64
CA PHE A 47 7.23 -11.77 -2.02
C PHE A 47 6.26 -10.68 -2.49
N ILE A 48 4.96 -10.83 -2.22
CA ILE A 48 3.97 -9.79 -2.51
C ILE A 48 4.32 -8.49 -1.78
N GLY A 49 4.63 -8.58 -0.48
CA GLY A 49 5.03 -7.42 0.32
C GLY A 49 6.29 -6.73 -0.23
N LEU A 50 7.32 -7.50 -0.60
CA LEU A 50 8.53 -6.96 -1.18
C LEU A 50 8.28 -6.27 -2.53
N ALA A 51 7.46 -6.89 -3.39
CA ALA A 51 7.06 -6.29 -4.66
C ALA A 51 6.31 -4.97 -4.45
N ALA A 52 5.38 -4.92 -3.49
CA ALA A 52 4.65 -3.70 -3.14
C ALA A 52 5.58 -2.61 -2.60
N ILE A 53 6.55 -2.97 -1.75
CA ILE A 53 7.57 -2.02 -1.25
C ILE A 53 8.40 -1.45 -2.39
N ILE A 54 8.92 -2.30 -3.29
CA ILE A 54 9.73 -1.86 -4.44
C ILE A 54 8.92 -0.93 -5.34
N LEU A 55 7.68 -1.29 -5.69
CA LEU A 55 6.80 -0.45 -6.49
C LEU A 55 6.51 0.88 -5.80
N GLY A 56 6.23 0.87 -4.49
CA GLY A 56 6.03 2.09 -3.71
C GLY A 56 7.24 3.01 -3.74
N LEU A 57 8.45 2.46 -3.58
CA LEU A 57 9.69 3.23 -3.68
C LEU A 57 9.89 3.83 -5.08
N LEU A 58 9.58 3.07 -6.14
CA LEU A 58 9.64 3.56 -7.51
C LEU A 58 8.67 4.71 -7.75
N VAL A 59 7.43 4.61 -7.27
CA VAL A 59 6.42 5.68 -7.37
C VAL A 59 6.87 6.94 -6.61
N ILE A 60 7.39 6.78 -5.40
CA ILE A 60 7.91 7.90 -4.61
C ILE A 60 9.09 8.57 -5.33
N SER A 61 10.06 7.78 -5.81
CA SER A 61 11.22 8.29 -6.53
C SER A 61 10.81 9.01 -7.83
N PHE A 62 9.86 8.45 -8.57
CA PHE A 62 9.32 9.08 -9.77
C PHE A 62 8.62 10.40 -9.44
N GLY A 63 7.74 10.42 -8.43
CA GLY A 63 7.07 11.63 -7.99
C GLY A 63 8.03 12.74 -7.54
N GLN A 64 9.11 12.39 -6.84
CA GLN A 64 10.17 13.32 -6.48
C GLN A 64 10.95 13.84 -7.70
N SER A 65 11.20 12.99 -8.70
CA SER A 65 11.89 13.40 -9.93
C SER A 65 11.07 14.38 -10.78
N LEU A 66 9.74 14.35 -10.70
CA LEU A 66 8.86 15.32 -11.38
C LEU A 66 8.78 16.68 -10.66
N ALA A 67 9.14 16.72 -9.38
CA ALA A 67 9.11 17.93 -8.57
C ALA A 67 10.42 18.75 -8.65
N LEU A 68 11.42 18.24 -9.38
CA LEU A 68 12.69 18.90 -9.74
C LEU A 68 12.56 19.60 -11.10
#